data_AF-A1CWP7-F1
#
_entry.id   AF-A1CWP7-F1
#
_cell.length_a   1.000
_cell.length_b   1.000
_cell.length_c   1.000
_cell.angle_alpha   90.00
_cell.angle_beta   90.00
_cell.angle_gamma   90.00
#
_symmetry.space_group_name_H-M   'P 1'
#
loop_
_entity.id
_entity.type
_entity.pdbx_description
1 polymer ?
#
loop_
_entity_poly.entity_id
_entity_poly.type
_entity_poly.pdbx_seq_one_letter_code
_entity_poly.pdbx_strand_id
1 'polypeptide(L)'
;MNEGQNIPIQHFGPVLITLDPFAPPHPLLVAGVWEFTDLGISTDTLQALSSLPAIQNKRGLSFCFSWTGRGFLEDAVTSGLTVAVEHLGAKVPFAFEHHPDLSDATELPQLHLSLADHLIQTLLSLLRVYVLVIEISLILLCALRDSLKNKICLPRK
;
A
#
# COMPACT_ATOMS: atom_id res chain seq x y z
N MET A 1 -8.56 -13.08 -26.15
CA MET A 1 -8.16 -14.07 -25.12
C MET A 1 -7.01 -14.89 -25.69
N ASN A 2 -5.94 -15.13 -24.93
CA ASN A 2 -4.57 -15.50 -25.38
C ASN A 2 -3.81 -14.44 -26.21
N GLU A 3 -4.49 -13.44 -26.79
CA GLU A 3 -3.86 -12.39 -27.61
C GLU A 3 -2.77 -11.60 -26.87
N GLY A 4 -2.96 -11.28 -25.59
CA GLY A 4 -1.95 -10.59 -24.78
C GLY A 4 -0.68 -11.40 -24.53
N GLN A 5 -0.73 -12.73 -24.71
CA GLN A 5 0.41 -13.63 -24.53
C GLN A 5 0.89 -14.23 -25.86
N ASN A 6 0.22 -13.91 -26.98
CA ASN A 6 0.49 -14.43 -28.32
C ASN A 6 0.56 -15.98 -28.39
N ILE A 7 -0.32 -16.68 -27.65
CA ILE A 7 -0.34 -18.16 -27.60
C ILE A 7 -1.34 -18.70 -28.65
N PRO A 8 -0.91 -19.58 -29.58
CA PRO A 8 -1.76 -20.07 -30.65
C PRO A 8 -2.84 -21.02 -30.12
N ILE A 9 -4.09 -20.60 -30.25
CA ILE A 9 -5.27 -21.36 -29.78
C ILE A 9 -5.39 -22.72 -30.49
N GLN A 10 -4.94 -22.83 -31.75
CA GLN A 10 -5.00 -24.08 -32.51
C GLN A 10 -4.23 -25.24 -31.86
N HIS A 11 -3.17 -24.93 -31.12
CA HIS A 11 -2.32 -25.94 -30.49
C HIS A 11 -2.70 -26.19 -29.02
N PHE A 12 -3.13 -25.15 -28.31
CA PHE A 12 -3.27 -25.20 -26.84
C PHE A 12 -4.70 -24.96 -26.34
N GLY A 13 -5.63 -24.60 -27.23
CA GLY A 13 -6.95 -24.12 -26.83
C GLY A 13 -6.89 -22.79 -26.06
N PRO A 14 -7.95 -22.42 -25.32
CA PRO A 14 -7.94 -21.25 -24.44
C PRO A 14 -7.04 -21.49 -23.22
N VAL A 15 -6.09 -20.58 -22.97
CA VAL A 15 -5.20 -20.64 -21.81
C VAL A 15 -5.60 -19.52 -20.85
N LEU A 16 -5.93 -19.90 -19.61
CA LEU A 16 -6.47 -19.01 -18.61
C LEU A 16 -5.66 -19.12 -17.33
N ILE A 17 -5.40 -17.97 -16.71
CA ILE A 17 -4.89 -17.87 -15.35
C ILE A 17 -6.01 -17.24 -14.52
N THR A 18 -6.41 -17.90 -13.45
CA THR A 18 -7.43 -17.41 -12.54
C THR A 18 -6.80 -17.24 -11.16
N LEU A 19 -6.85 -16.02 -10.64
CA LEU A 19 -6.39 -15.67 -9.30
C LEU A 19 -7.60 -15.61 -8.37
N ASP A 20 -7.50 -16.25 -7.21
CA ASP A 20 -8.51 -16.29 -6.15
C ASP A 20 -9.96 -16.49 -6.63
N PRO A 21 -10.26 -17.59 -7.36
CA PRO A 21 -11.60 -17.83 -7.88
C PRO A 21 -12.60 -18.06 -6.75
N PHE A 22 -13.79 -17.45 -6.86
CA PHE A 22 -14.89 -17.66 -5.91
C PHE A 22 -15.36 -19.13 -5.84
N ALA A 23 -15.31 -19.86 -6.95
CA ALA A 23 -15.58 -21.28 -7.02
C ALA A 23 -14.46 -21.98 -7.80
N PRO A 24 -14.02 -23.19 -7.39
CA PRO A 24 -12.92 -23.86 -8.04
C PRO A 24 -13.25 -24.16 -9.51
N PRO A 25 -12.30 -23.96 -10.44
CA PRO A 25 -12.47 -24.37 -11.82
C PRO A 25 -12.69 -25.89 -11.94
N HIS A 26 -13.37 -26.31 -13.00
CA HIS A 26 -13.65 -27.72 -13.23
C HIS A 26 -12.33 -28.53 -13.27
N PRO A 27 -12.15 -29.59 -12.45
CA PRO A 27 -10.84 -30.21 -12.23
C PRO A 27 -10.22 -30.80 -13.50
N LEU A 28 -11.03 -31.27 -14.46
CA LEU A 28 -10.54 -31.77 -15.75
C LEU A 28 -9.95 -30.69 -16.67
N LEU A 29 -10.19 -29.40 -16.40
CA LEU A 29 -9.69 -28.27 -17.19
C LEU A 29 -8.50 -27.57 -16.51
N VAL A 30 -8.14 -27.99 -15.30
CA VAL A 30 -7.05 -27.38 -14.52
C VAL A 30 -5.73 -28.04 -14.90
N ALA A 31 -4.83 -27.27 -15.51
CA ALA A 31 -3.47 -27.73 -15.80
C ALA A 31 -2.56 -27.71 -14.55
N GLY A 32 -2.81 -26.78 -13.62
CA GLY A 32 -2.03 -26.66 -12.39
C GLY A 32 -2.67 -25.66 -11.43
N VAL A 33 -2.35 -25.84 -10.15
CA VAL A 33 -2.74 -24.95 -9.06
C VAL A 33 -1.47 -24.59 -8.31
N TRP A 34 -1.28 -23.30 -8.06
CA TRP A 34 -0.16 -22.77 -7.30
C TRP A 34 -0.71 -21.90 -6.18
N GLU A 35 -0.19 -22.13 -4.98
CA GLU A 35 -0.53 -21.33 -3.81
C GLU A 35 0.64 -20.38 -3.53
N PHE A 36 0.32 -19.09 -3.42
CA PHE A 36 1.27 -18.06 -3.05
C PHE A 36 0.75 -17.35 -1.81
N THR A 37 1.63 -17.11 -0.85
CA THR A 37 1.30 -16.26 0.30
C THR A 37 1.66 -14.83 -0.07
N ASP A 38 0.66 -13.94 -0.06
CA ASP A 38 0.93 -12.52 -0.20
C ASP A 38 1.57 -11.97 1.08
N LEU A 39 2.59 -11.15 0.91
CA LEU A 39 3.27 -10.50 2.02
C LEU A 39 2.50 -9.23 2.37
N GLY A 40 1.51 -9.39 3.24
CA GLY A 40 0.77 -8.26 3.79
C GLY A 40 1.69 -7.25 4.47
N ILE A 41 1.64 -5.99 4.02
CA ILE A 41 2.31 -4.88 4.70
C ILE A 41 1.55 -4.58 5.99
N SER A 42 2.19 -4.82 7.12
CA SER A 42 1.69 -4.49 8.46
C SER A 42 2.66 -3.56 9.18
N THR A 43 2.22 -2.97 10.29
CA THR A 43 3.11 -2.16 11.16
C THR A 43 4.33 -2.97 11.62
N ASP A 44 4.11 -4.24 11.94
CA ASP A 44 5.16 -5.15 12.40
C ASP A 44 6.13 -5.47 11.27
N THR A 45 5.62 -5.65 10.05
CA THR A 45 6.43 -5.84 8.84
C THR A 45 7.33 -4.63 8.60
N LEU A 46 6.78 -3.41 8.70
CA LEU A 46 7.53 -2.16 8.51
C LEU A 46 8.61 -1.98 9.59
N GLN A 47 8.30 -2.30 10.85
CA GLN A 47 9.27 -2.23 11.94
C GLN A 47 10.39 -3.28 11.80
N ALA A 48 10.06 -4.47 11.32
CA ALA A 48 11.05 -5.49 11.00
C ALA A 48 11.98 -5.04 9.87
N LEU A 49 11.41 -4.45 8.81
CA LEU A 49 12.18 -3.88 7.69
C LEU A 49 13.09 -2.73 8.13
N SER A 50 12.61 -1.80 8.97
CA SER A 50 13.45 -0.71 9.49
C SER A 50 14.60 -1.21 10.36
N SER A 51 14.46 -2.40 10.96
CA SER A 51 15.49 -3.04 11.79
C SER A 51 16.47 -3.89 10.98
N LEU A 52 16.19 -4.15 9.71
CA LEU A 52 16.99 -5.03 8.85
C LEU A 52 18.46 -4.58 8.71
N PRO A 53 18.78 -3.27 8.54
CA PRO A 53 20.18 -2.82 8.42
C PRO A 53 21.05 -3.22 9.62
N ALA A 54 20.47 -3.37 10.81
CA ALA A 54 21.21 -3.73 12.02
C ALA A 54 21.79 -5.16 11.97
N ILE A 55 21.18 -6.06 11.18
CA ILE A 55 21.59 -7.46 11.08
C ILE A 55 22.28 -7.82 9.75
N GLN A 56 22.35 -6.89 8.79
CA GLN A 56 22.97 -7.12 7.49
C GLN A 56 24.48 -7.30 7.57
N ASN A 57 25.00 -8.25 6.79
CA ASN A 57 26.41 -8.62 6.73
C ASN A 57 27.04 -8.92 8.11
N LYS A 58 26.23 -9.42 9.05
CA LYS A 58 26.70 -9.85 10.37
C LYS A 58 26.77 -11.36 10.41
N ARG A 59 27.87 -11.88 10.96
CA ARG A 59 28.11 -13.34 11.08
C ARG A 59 28.06 -14.07 9.72
N GLY A 60 28.43 -13.38 8.64
CA GLY A 60 28.37 -13.92 7.28
C GLY A 60 26.95 -14.10 6.72
N LEU A 61 25.94 -13.48 7.34
CA LEU A 61 24.56 -13.53 6.88
C LEU A 61 24.18 -12.23 6.19
N SER A 62 23.54 -12.37 5.03
CA SER A 62 22.99 -11.26 4.25
C SER A 62 21.60 -11.63 3.76
N PHE A 63 20.68 -10.70 3.86
CA PHE A 63 19.27 -10.88 3.51
C PHE A 63 18.96 -10.00 2.30
N CYS A 64 18.37 -10.57 1.25
CA CYS A 64 17.95 -9.85 0.05
C CYS A 64 16.69 -10.50 -0.50
N PHE A 65 15.70 -9.69 -0.85
CA PHE A 65 14.50 -10.10 -1.56
C PHE A 65 13.67 -8.87 -1.97
N SER A 66 12.50 -9.08 -2.56
CA SER A 66 11.59 -7.98 -2.98
C SER A 66 11.20 -7.05 -1.83
N TRP A 67 11.09 -7.56 -0.60
CA TRP A 67 10.71 -6.76 0.57
C TRP A 67 11.80 -5.81 1.08
N THR A 68 13.05 -5.93 0.60
CA THR A 68 14.14 -4.98 0.88
C THR A 68 14.17 -3.88 -0.18
N GLY A 69 13.00 -3.38 -0.54
CA GLY A 69 12.76 -2.44 -1.62
C GLY A 69 11.29 -2.05 -1.61
N ARG A 70 10.66 -1.93 -2.79
CA ARG A 70 9.24 -1.57 -2.92
C ARG A 70 8.29 -2.77 -2.94
N GLY A 71 8.82 -3.99 -2.95
CA GLY A 71 8.02 -5.21 -3.02
C GLY A 71 7.86 -5.81 -4.42
N PHE A 72 8.50 -5.23 -5.45
CA PHE A 72 8.45 -5.78 -6.80
C PHE A 72 9.52 -6.88 -7.03
N LEU A 73 9.34 -7.67 -8.09
CA LEU A 73 10.29 -8.73 -8.43
C LEU A 73 11.68 -8.16 -8.79
N GLU A 74 11.70 -7.00 -9.40
CA GLU A 74 12.92 -6.25 -9.74
C GLU A 74 13.73 -5.91 -8.49
N ASP A 75 13.06 -5.61 -7.37
CA ASP A 75 13.73 -5.29 -6.11
C ASP A 75 14.43 -6.54 -5.53
N ALA A 76 13.91 -7.74 -5.79
CA ALA A 76 14.59 -8.98 -5.40
C ALA A 76 15.89 -9.20 -6.20
N VAL A 77 15.87 -8.88 -7.49
CA VAL A 77 17.06 -8.97 -8.35
C VAL A 77 18.10 -7.92 -7.92
N THR A 78 17.68 -6.67 -7.79
CA THR A 78 18.54 -5.55 -7.42
C THR A 78 19.16 -5.77 -6.04
N SER A 79 18.38 -6.15 -5.02
CA SER A 79 18.91 -6.41 -3.68
C SER A 79 19.89 -7.60 -3.64
N GLY A 80 19.63 -8.65 -4.42
CA GLY A 80 20.56 -9.77 -4.56
C GLY A 80 21.89 -9.35 -5.18
N LEU A 81 21.85 -8.51 -6.23
CA LEU A 81 23.05 -7.96 -6.85
C LEU A 81 23.80 -7.02 -5.89
N THR A 82 23.09 -6.18 -5.13
CA THR A 82 23.68 -5.33 -4.08
C THR A 82 24.45 -6.17 -3.07
N VAL A 83 23.82 -7.21 -2.50
CA VAL A 83 24.51 -8.12 -1.56
C VAL A 83 25.72 -8.80 -2.21
N ALA A 84 25.59 -9.27 -3.45
CA ALA A 84 26.70 -9.90 -4.16
C ALA A 84 27.90 -8.95 -4.35
N VAL A 85 27.65 -7.69 -4.70
CA VAL A 85 28.70 -6.68 -4.92
C VAL A 85 29.27 -6.21 -3.58
N GLU A 86 28.42 -5.75 -2.67
CA GLU A 86 28.84 -5.03 -1.46
C GLU A 86 29.31 -5.97 -0.35
N HIS A 87 28.64 -7.11 -0.14
CA HIS A 87 28.98 -8.03 0.94
C HIS A 87 29.93 -9.13 0.50
N LEU A 88 29.87 -9.55 -0.77
CA LEU A 88 30.65 -10.68 -1.30
C LEU A 88 31.75 -10.27 -2.29
N GLY A 89 31.81 -8.99 -2.72
CA GLY A 89 32.86 -8.48 -3.61
C GLY A 89 32.74 -8.92 -5.06
N ALA A 90 31.55 -9.36 -5.51
CA ALA A 90 31.30 -9.72 -6.89
C ALA A 90 31.42 -8.50 -7.82
N LYS A 91 31.81 -8.74 -9.07
CA LYS A 91 31.82 -7.72 -10.12
C LYS A 91 30.74 -8.05 -11.14
N VAL A 92 29.78 -7.15 -11.28
CA VAL A 92 28.70 -7.28 -12.27
C VAL A 92 29.11 -6.62 -13.60
N PRO A 93 28.68 -7.15 -14.75
CA PRO A 93 29.07 -6.63 -16.07
C PRO A 93 28.25 -5.42 -16.54
N PHE A 94 27.28 -4.96 -15.74
CA PHE A 94 26.40 -3.83 -16.04
C PHE A 94 26.16 -3.00 -14.78
N ALA A 95 25.87 -1.71 -14.98
CA ALA A 95 25.39 -0.86 -13.89
C ALA A 95 23.92 -1.20 -13.58
N PHE A 96 23.55 -1.15 -12.32
CA PHE A 96 22.16 -1.26 -11.87
C PHE A 96 21.90 -0.16 -10.85
N GLU A 97 20.69 0.40 -10.88
CA GLU A 97 20.27 1.43 -9.94
C GLU A 97 19.57 0.79 -8.75
N HIS A 98 19.94 1.25 -7.56
CA HIS A 98 19.20 0.91 -6.37
C HIS A 98 17.95 1.78 -6.29
N HIS A 99 16.81 1.15 -6.09
CA HIS A 99 15.57 1.88 -5.83
C HIS A 99 15.46 2.10 -4.34
N PRO A 100 15.16 3.34 -3.89
CA PRO A 100 15.10 3.64 -2.46
C PRO A 100 14.10 2.73 -1.75
N ASP A 101 14.51 2.26 -0.58
CA ASP A 101 13.74 1.37 0.29
C ASP A 101 12.39 2.00 0.68
N LEU A 102 11.38 1.18 0.98
CA LEU A 102 10.18 1.66 1.69
C LEU A 102 10.52 2.29 3.04
N SER A 103 11.67 1.93 3.63
CA SER A 103 12.21 2.58 4.82
C SER A 103 12.78 3.98 4.55
N ASP A 104 13.31 4.24 3.36
CA ASP A 104 13.68 5.59 2.90
C ASP A 104 12.43 6.44 2.61
N ALA A 105 11.26 5.84 2.42
CA ALA A 105 10.00 6.59 2.43
C ALA A 105 9.63 7.10 3.85
N THR A 106 10.30 6.62 4.90
CA THR A 106 10.24 7.25 6.24
C THR A 106 11.05 8.54 6.27
N GLU A 107 12.07 8.66 5.41
CA GLU A 107 12.52 9.96 4.92
C GLU A 107 11.58 10.43 3.80
N LEU A 108 10.28 10.57 4.12
CA LEU A 108 9.50 11.64 3.50
C LEU A 108 10.41 12.85 3.57
N PRO A 109 10.89 13.38 2.42
CA PRO A 109 12.10 14.20 2.34
C PRO A 109 11.97 15.23 3.43
N GLN A 110 12.71 15.09 4.55
CA GLN A 110 12.33 15.67 5.85
C GLN A 110 11.71 16.99 5.56
N LEU A 111 10.37 17.02 5.50
CA LEU A 111 9.70 18.11 4.80
C LEU A 111 9.96 19.19 5.81
N HIS A 112 10.93 20.05 5.50
CA HIS A 112 11.47 20.98 6.45
C HIS A 112 10.36 22.00 6.55
N LEU A 113 9.35 21.64 7.35
CA LEU A 113 7.97 22.01 7.13
C LEU A 113 8.00 23.50 7.24
N SER A 114 7.88 24.14 6.09
CA SER A 114 8.11 25.56 6.04
C SER A 114 7.04 26.18 6.92
N LEU A 115 7.30 27.36 7.48
CA LEU A 115 6.28 28.07 8.26
C LEU A 115 4.97 28.19 7.44
N ALA A 116 5.09 28.24 6.10
CA ALA A 116 3.98 28.14 5.16
C ALA A 116 3.16 26.84 5.28
N ASP A 117 3.79 25.68 5.42
CA ASP A 117 3.11 24.38 5.52
C ASP A 117 2.32 24.27 6.83
N HIS A 118 2.88 24.77 7.93
CA HIS A 118 2.15 24.85 9.20
C HIS A 118 0.98 25.83 9.14
N LEU A 119 1.11 26.95 8.41
CA LEU A 119 0.00 27.87 8.16
C LEU A 119 -1.10 27.24 7.31
N ILE A 120 -0.74 26.47 6.28
CA ILE A 120 -1.70 25.76 5.43
C ILE A 120 -2.45 24.71 6.25
N GLN A 121 -1.73 23.89 7.03
CA GLN A 121 -2.35 22.85 7.87
C GLN A 121 -3.27 23.46 8.94
N THR A 122 -2.88 24.58 9.56
CA THR A 122 -3.73 25.26 10.55
C THR A 122 -4.97 25.87 9.92
N LEU A 123 -4.86 26.47 8.73
CA LEU A 123 -5.99 27.05 8.01
C LEU A 123 -6.98 25.97 7.55
N LEU A 124 -6.48 24.84 7.04
CA LEU A 124 -7.31 23.68 6.70
C LEU A 124 -8.00 23.08 7.93
N SER A 125 -7.31 22.99 9.06
CA SER A 125 -7.89 22.51 10.33
C SER A 125 -9.00 23.44 10.82
N LEU A 126 -8.78 24.77 10.77
CA LEU A 126 -9.79 25.77 11.14
C LEU A 126 -11.02 25.71 10.21
N LEU A 127 -10.81 25.57 8.90
CA LEU A 127 -11.89 25.40 7.93
C LEU A 127 -12.72 24.15 8.24
N ARG A 128 -12.07 23.03 8.56
CA ARG A 128 -12.74 21.78 8.94
C ARG A 128 -13.58 21.95 10.20
N VAL A 129 -13.04 22.60 11.23
CA VAL A 129 -13.77 22.89 12.48
C VAL A 129 -14.96 23.79 12.19
N TYR A 130 -14.80 24.82 11.36
CA TYR A 130 -15.88 25.73 11.00
C TYR A 130 -17.04 25.02 10.29
N VAL A 131 -16.73 24.13 9.32
CA VAL A 131 -17.75 23.31 8.65
C VAL A 131 -18.51 22.43 9.66
N LEU A 132 -17.80 21.79 10.59
CA LEU A 132 -18.43 20.98 11.64
C LEU A 132 -19.32 21.80 12.57
N VAL A 133 -18.90 23.01 12.95
CA VAL A 133 -19.71 23.91 13.78
C VAL A 133 -20.97 24.34 13.03
N ILE A 134 -20.88 24.66 11.74
CA ILE A 134 -22.06 24.96 10.91
C ILE A 134 -23.00 23.74 10.88
N GLU A 135 -22.49 22.55 10.61
CA GLU A 135 -23.28 21.34 10.53
C GLU A 135 -24.03 21.06 11.84
N ILE A 136 -23.32 21.12 12.98
CA ILE A 136 -23.91 20.97 14.31
C ILE A 136 -24.96 22.07 14.58
N SER A 137 -24.66 23.31 14.22
CA SER A 137 -25.59 24.42 14.41
C SER A 137 -26.87 24.26 13.59
N LEU A 138 -26.77 23.78 12.34
CA LEU A 138 -27.89 23.50 11.46
C LEU A 138 -28.75 22.35 12.02
N ILE A 139 -28.11 21.28 12.51
CA ILE A 139 -28.81 20.17 13.17
C ILE A 139 -29.56 20.67 14.40
N LEU A 140 -28.91 21.48 15.25
CA LEU A 140 -29.54 22.05 16.45
C LEU A 140 -30.70 22.99 16.09
N LEU A 141 -30.55 23.82 15.05
CA LEU A 141 -31.61 24.71 14.57
C LEU A 141 -32.82 23.92 14.04
N CYS A 142 -32.57 22.84 13.30
CA CYS A 142 -33.61 21.92 12.84
C CYS A 142 -34.35 21.28 14.02
N ALA A 143 -33.61 20.77 15.02
CA ALA A 143 -34.19 20.18 16.22
C ALA A 143 -35.03 21.19 17.04
N LEU A 144 -34.56 22.43 17.18
CA LEU A 144 -35.30 23.52 17.82
C LEU A 144 -36.57 23.87 17.06
N ARG A 145 -36.50 23.97 15.73
CA ARG A 145 -37.66 24.21 14.85
C ARG A 145 -38.72 23.11 14.99
N ASP A 146 -38.31 21.85 14.99
CA ASP A 146 -39.23 20.72 15.14
C ASP A 146 -39.86 20.67 16.55
N SER A 147 -39.09 21.00 17.59
CA SER A 147 -39.59 21.15 18.96
C SER A 147 -40.63 22.28 19.10
N LEU A 148 -40.38 23.44 18.49
CA LEU A 148 -41.31 24.57 18.45
C LEU A 148 -42.60 24.20 17.68
N LYS A 149 -42.48 23.52 16.54
CA LYS A 149 -43.63 23.06 15.73
C LYS A 149 -44.50 22.06 16.49
N ASN A 150 -43.88 21.12 17.23
CA ASN A 150 -44.59 20.16 18.07
C ASN A 150 -45.33 20.83 19.25
N LYS A 151 -44.77 21.90 19.84
CA LYS A 151 -45.46 22.65 20.92
C LYS A 151 -46.68 23.45 20.44
N ILE A 152 -46.69 23.91 19.19
CA ILE A 152 -47.81 24.66 18.61
C ILE A 152 -48.97 23.73 18.20
N CYS A 153 -48.71 22.45 17.91
CA CYS A 153 -49.71 21.45 17.52
C CYS A 153 -50.33 20.64 18.68
N LEU A 154 -50.12 21.02 19.94
CA LEU A 154 -50.85 20.40 21.06
C LEU A 154 -52.27 20.99 21.14
N PRO A 155 -53.34 20.16 21.11
CA PRO A 155 -54.70 20.66 21.25
C PRO A 155 -54.88 21.24 22.66
N ARG A 156 -55.32 22.50 22.73
CA ARG A 156 -55.85 23.09 23.97
C ARG A 156 -57.03 22.21 24.41
N LYS A 157 -56.90 21.56 25.58
CA LYS A 157 -58.04 21.04 26.33
C LYS A 157 -58.89 22.20 26.84
#